data_AF-A0A975MEZ0-F1
#
_entry.id   AF-A0A975MEZ0-F1
#
_cell.length_a   1.000
_cell.length_b   1.000
_cell.length_c   1.000
_cell.angle_alpha   90.00
_cell.angle_beta   90.00
_cell.angle_gamma   90.00
#
_symmetry.space_group_name_H-M   'P 1'
#
loop_
_entity.id
_entity.type
_entity.pdbx_description
1 polymer ?
#
loop_
_entity_poly.entity_id
_entity_poly.type
_entity_poly.pdbx_seq_one_letter_code
_entity_poly.pdbx_strand_id
1 'polypeptide(L)'
;MSVHPERSHPGAADLDAALASVCSAPRDVGTVDLLLRRPDVGARERLAVARFSTAEGVVGDTWSQRPSKRTADRSPHPLMQVNVMCSRVAAAVSGSEDPEQWLPAGDQVYVDLDLSVVNLPVGTRLELGTAVLEVTDEPHTGCLKFKDRFGKPALFWVSDADLLPLRLRGINARVVGEGEVAEGDQVRVRRPGAAG
;
A
#
# COMPACT_ATOMS: atom_id res chain seq x y z
N MET A 1 15.16 -29.30 -7.24
CA MET A 1 15.32 -28.07 -8.02
C MET A 1 13.92 -27.62 -8.42
N SER A 2 13.33 -26.69 -7.65
CA SER A 2 12.01 -26.15 -8.00
C SER A 2 12.21 -25.11 -9.09
N VAL A 3 11.88 -25.48 -10.33
CA VAL A 3 11.78 -24.55 -11.44
C VAL A 3 10.50 -23.76 -11.20
N HIS A 4 10.61 -22.61 -10.52
CA HIS A 4 9.55 -21.62 -10.59
C HIS A 4 9.57 -21.11 -12.05
N PRO A 5 8.45 -21.17 -12.79
CA PRO A 5 8.40 -20.54 -14.10
C PRO A 5 8.81 -19.07 -13.93
N GLU A 6 9.70 -18.57 -14.79
CA GLU A 6 9.97 -17.13 -14.86
C GLU A 6 8.63 -16.44 -15.06
N ARG A 7 8.14 -15.73 -14.04
CA ARG A 7 6.96 -14.90 -14.19
C ARG A 7 7.32 -13.85 -15.23
N SER A 8 6.66 -13.90 -16.38
CA SER A 8 6.71 -12.81 -17.33
C SER A 8 6.07 -11.60 -16.67
N HIS A 9 6.87 -10.55 -16.45
CA HIS A 9 6.37 -9.31 -15.88
C HIS A 9 5.70 -8.47 -16.97
N PRO A 10 4.62 -7.72 -16.63
CA PRO A 10 4.01 -6.75 -17.54
C PRO A 10 5.03 -5.79 -18.14
N GLY A 11 4.91 -5.52 -19.44
CA GLY A 11 5.72 -4.54 -20.15
C GLY A 11 5.22 -3.11 -19.92
N ALA A 12 5.96 -2.12 -20.42
CA ALA A 12 5.55 -0.71 -20.32
C ALA A 12 4.17 -0.45 -20.95
N ALA A 13 3.90 -1.04 -22.13
CA ALA A 13 2.62 -0.88 -22.81
C ALA A 13 1.43 -1.44 -22.01
N ASP A 14 1.62 -2.57 -21.30
CA ASP A 14 0.58 -3.15 -20.45
C ASP A 14 0.27 -2.23 -19.25
N LEU A 15 1.31 -1.66 -18.65
CA LEU A 15 1.20 -0.73 -17.51
C LEU A 15 0.54 0.60 -17.92
N ASP A 16 0.91 1.14 -19.09
CA ASP A 16 0.29 2.34 -19.64
C ASP A 16 -1.20 2.10 -19.94
N ALA A 17 -1.55 0.93 -20.48
CA ALA A 17 -2.94 0.56 -20.73
C ALA A 17 -3.74 0.42 -19.42
N ALA A 18 -3.11 -0.01 -18.32
CA ALA A 18 -3.75 -0.14 -17.02
C ALA A 18 -4.03 1.22 -16.33
N LEU A 19 -3.35 2.30 -16.75
CA LEU A 19 -3.43 3.60 -16.09
C LEU A 19 -4.86 4.16 -16.03
N ALA A 20 -5.65 3.98 -17.10
CA ALA A 20 -7.04 4.43 -17.13
C ALA A 20 -7.89 3.72 -16.05
N SER A 21 -7.65 2.43 -15.81
CA SER A 21 -8.32 1.69 -14.74
C SER A 21 -7.93 2.21 -13.37
N VAL A 22 -6.64 2.46 -13.12
CA VAL A 22 -6.15 3.02 -11.85
C VAL A 22 -6.74 4.40 -11.57
N CYS A 23 -6.76 5.28 -12.57
CA CYS A 23 -7.30 6.64 -12.43
C CYS A 23 -8.82 6.69 -12.25
N SER A 24 -9.53 5.57 -12.50
CA SER A 24 -10.98 5.45 -12.27
C SER A 24 -11.33 4.78 -10.94
N ALA A 25 -10.35 4.54 -10.07
CA ALA A 25 -10.59 4.04 -8.72
C ALA A 25 -11.52 5.00 -7.94
N PRO A 26 -12.37 4.48 -7.05
CA PRO A 26 -13.33 5.31 -6.33
C PRO A 26 -12.61 6.30 -5.41
N ARG A 27 -13.22 7.48 -5.24
CA ARG A 27 -12.58 8.60 -4.53
C ARG A 27 -12.96 8.68 -3.06
N ASP A 28 -14.19 8.32 -2.72
CA ASP A 28 -14.78 8.57 -1.39
C ASP A 28 -15.03 7.30 -0.59
N VAL A 29 -15.49 6.23 -1.25
CA VAL A 29 -15.78 4.94 -0.63
C VAL A 29 -15.20 3.83 -1.51
N GLY A 30 -14.24 3.10 -0.97
CA GLY A 30 -13.58 1.95 -1.61
C GLY A 30 -13.72 0.68 -0.78
N THR A 31 -12.92 -0.34 -1.09
CA THR A 31 -12.88 -1.63 -0.39
C THR A 31 -11.46 -1.99 0.01
N VAL A 32 -11.31 -2.73 1.12
CA VAL A 32 -10.07 -3.41 1.47
C VAL A 32 -10.04 -4.75 0.75
N ASP A 33 -9.13 -4.92 -0.21
CA ASP A 33 -9.11 -6.13 -1.05
C ASP A 33 -8.09 -7.17 -0.57
N LEU A 34 -7.07 -6.74 0.17
CA LEU A 34 -6.04 -7.62 0.72
C LEU A 34 -5.41 -7.00 1.97
N LEU A 35 -5.23 -7.83 3.00
CA LEU A 35 -4.48 -7.48 4.20
C LEU A 35 -3.26 -8.38 4.34
N LEU A 36 -2.15 -7.79 4.75
CA LEU A 36 -0.87 -8.46 4.87
C LEU A 36 -0.13 -8.00 6.13
N ARG A 37 0.62 -8.93 6.74
CA ARG A 37 1.74 -8.58 7.62
C ARG A 37 3.05 -9.20 7.14
N ARG A 38 4.16 -8.64 7.61
CA ARG A 38 5.53 -9.11 7.37
C ARG A 38 6.10 -9.57 8.72
N PRO A 39 5.91 -10.84 9.11
CA PRO A 39 6.33 -11.34 10.42
C PRO A 39 7.85 -11.44 10.55
N ASP A 40 8.57 -11.51 9.43
CA ASP A 40 10.03 -11.51 9.38
C ASP A 40 10.54 -10.93 8.04
N VAL A 41 11.85 -10.71 7.94
CA VAL A 41 12.54 -10.33 6.71
C VAL A 41 12.29 -11.37 5.63
N GLY A 42 11.65 -10.96 4.54
CA GLY A 42 11.37 -11.88 3.43
C GLY A 42 10.06 -12.64 3.59
N ALA A 43 9.51 -12.76 4.80
CA ALA A 43 8.19 -13.34 5.03
C ALA A 43 7.04 -12.41 4.63
N ARG A 44 5.91 -13.02 4.25
CA ARG A 44 4.62 -12.40 3.94
C ARG A 44 3.54 -13.33 4.42
N GLU A 45 2.55 -12.79 5.11
CA GLU A 45 1.39 -13.53 5.58
C GLU A 45 0.14 -12.72 5.26
N ARG A 46 -0.74 -13.32 4.46
CA ARG A 46 -2.07 -12.79 4.18
C ARG A 46 -2.95 -12.97 5.40
N LEU A 47 -3.76 -11.97 5.71
CA LEU A 47 -4.65 -11.95 6.86
C LEU A 47 -6.09 -11.81 6.39
N ALA A 48 -6.98 -12.67 6.86
CA ALA A 48 -8.42 -12.43 6.68
C ALA A 48 -8.90 -11.24 7.53
N VAL A 49 -8.29 -11.06 8.71
CA VAL A 49 -8.52 -9.94 9.64
C VAL A 49 -7.19 -9.47 10.20
N ALA A 50 -6.96 -8.17 10.22
CA ALA A 50 -5.79 -7.53 10.79
C ALA A 50 -6.18 -6.58 11.94
N ARG A 51 -5.42 -6.66 13.04
CA ARG A 51 -5.54 -5.71 14.15
C ARG A 51 -4.52 -4.59 13.99
N PHE A 52 -4.97 -3.35 14.18
CA PHE A 52 -4.18 -2.14 14.11
C PHE A 52 -4.01 -1.53 15.50
N SER A 53 -2.78 -1.13 15.84
CA SER A 53 -2.47 -0.40 17.07
C SER A 53 -1.56 0.80 16.78
N THR A 54 -1.66 1.81 17.64
CA THR A 54 -0.81 3.00 17.58
C THR A 54 0.65 2.68 17.88
N ALA A 55 0.90 1.62 18.65
CA ALA A 55 2.23 1.19 19.06
C ALA A 55 2.95 0.31 18.03
N GLU A 56 2.21 -0.52 17.27
CA GLU A 56 2.77 -1.55 16.40
C GLU A 56 2.43 -1.38 14.91
N GLY A 57 1.52 -0.46 14.56
CA GLY A 57 0.95 -0.42 13.23
C GLY A 57 0.02 -1.62 13.04
N VAL A 58 0.39 -2.56 12.15
CA VAL A 58 -0.31 -3.86 12.07
C VAL A 58 0.31 -4.83 13.07
N VAL A 59 -0.49 -5.38 13.97
CA VAL A 59 0.00 -6.27 15.03
C VAL A 59 0.66 -7.52 14.41
N GLY A 60 1.91 -7.77 14.80
CA GLY A 60 2.75 -8.84 14.25
C GLY A 60 3.46 -8.49 12.94
N ASP A 61 3.34 -7.27 12.42
CA ASP A 61 4.24 -6.76 11.39
C ASP A 61 5.57 -6.31 12.00
N THR A 62 6.65 -6.43 11.23
CA THR A 62 8.00 -6.05 11.67
C THR A 62 8.25 -4.53 11.71
N TRP A 63 7.31 -3.66 11.31
CA TRP A 63 7.53 -2.20 11.30
C TRP A 63 8.11 -1.66 12.61
N SER A 64 7.53 -2.03 13.77
CA SER A 64 7.93 -1.54 15.09
C SER A 64 9.34 -1.99 15.52
N GLN A 65 9.96 -2.89 14.76
CA GLN A 65 11.31 -3.41 15.00
C GLN A 65 12.32 -2.85 13.98
N ARG A 66 11.88 -2.10 12.97
CA ARG A 66 12.74 -1.62 11.88
C ARG A 66 13.36 -0.27 12.22
N PRO A 67 14.71 -0.18 12.34
CA PRO A 67 15.35 1.08 12.62
C PRO A 67 15.27 2.03 11.42
N SER A 68 14.95 3.30 11.66
CA SER A 68 14.88 4.32 10.61
C SER A 68 16.11 5.22 10.57
N LYS A 69 16.58 5.56 9.36
CA LYS A 69 17.59 6.62 9.14
C LYS A 69 17.02 8.03 9.25
N ARG A 70 15.69 8.15 9.29
CA ARG A 70 14.97 9.43 9.38
C ARG A 70 14.69 9.87 10.82
N THR A 71 14.89 8.99 11.79
CA THR A 71 14.79 9.30 13.24
C THR A 71 16.18 9.44 13.84
N ALA A 72 16.36 10.42 14.74
CA ALA A 72 17.66 10.70 15.35
C ALA A 72 18.16 9.54 16.23
N ASP A 73 17.24 8.86 16.91
CA ASP A 73 17.50 7.75 17.83
C ASP A 73 17.45 6.36 17.16
N ARG A 74 17.30 6.31 15.83
CA ARG A 74 17.15 5.08 15.03
C ARG A 74 15.86 4.31 15.33
N SER A 75 14.90 4.86 16.06
CA SER A 75 13.59 4.24 16.26
C SER A 75 12.82 4.05 14.95
N PRO A 76 11.81 3.17 14.89
CA PRO A 76 10.89 3.10 13.76
C PRO A 76 10.24 4.45 13.46
N HIS A 77 10.11 4.80 12.18
CA HIS A 77 9.55 6.11 11.81
C HIS A 77 8.03 6.13 12.03
N PRO A 78 7.49 6.96 12.94
CA PRO A 78 6.08 6.92 13.33
C PRO A 78 5.12 7.33 12.21
N LEU A 79 5.60 8.07 11.21
CA LEU A 79 4.81 8.45 10.03
C LEU A 79 4.86 7.38 8.91
N MET A 80 5.51 6.24 9.14
CA MET A 80 5.63 5.16 8.14
C MET A 80 5.13 3.81 8.68
N GLN A 81 4.13 3.83 9.57
CA GLN A 81 3.61 2.64 10.25
C GLN A 81 2.98 1.63 9.31
N VAL A 82 2.13 2.11 8.40
CA VAL A 82 1.31 1.28 7.52
C VAL A 82 1.54 1.72 6.08
N ASN A 83 1.92 0.79 5.23
CA ASN A 83 1.97 0.96 3.78
C ASN A 83 0.62 0.57 3.19
N VAL A 84 0.04 1.47 2.38
CA VAL A 84 -1.23 1.26 1.68
C VAL A 84 -0.97 1.34 0.18
N MET A 85 -1.44 0.36 -0.59
CA MET A 85 -1.29 0.31 -2.05
C MET A 85 -2.66 0.20 -2.73
N CYS A 86 -2.82 0.79 -3.91
CA CYS A 86 -4.03 0.61 -4.70
C CYS A 86 -4.04 -0.80 -5.32
N SER A 87 -5.11 -1.56 -5.13
CA SER A 87 -5.23 -2.94 -5.63
C SER A 87 -5.12 -3.01 -7.15
N ARG A 88 -5.68 -2.02 -7.86
CA ARG A 88 -5.58 -1.93 -9.33
C ARG A 88 -4.14 -1.78 -9.81
N VAL A 89 -3.31 -1.04 -9.06
CA VAL A 89 -1.86 -0.95 -9.36
C VAL A 89 -1.19 -2.28 -9.05
N ALA A 90 -1.53 -2.92 -7.93
CA ALA A 90 -0.96 -4.22 -7.57
C ALA A 90 -1.25 -5.27 -8.65
N ALA A 91 -2.48 -5.33 -9.14
CA ALA A 91 -2.88 -6.19 -10.26
C ALA A 91 -2.14 -5.86 -11.55
N ALA A 92 -2.01 -4.57 -11.89
CA ALA A 92 -1.30 -4.10 -13.07
C ALA A 92 0.19 -4.51 -13.06
N VAL A 93 0.90 -4.35 -11.92
CA VAL A 93 2.34 -4.69 -11.85
C VAL A 93 2.59 -6.19 -11.70
N SER A 94 1.64 -6.94 -11.13
CA SER A 94 1.74 -8.41 -11.08
C SER A 94 1.26 -9.09 -12.36
N GLY A 95 0.51 -8.37 -13.21
CA GLY A 95 -0.16 -8.93 -14.38
C GLY A 95 -1.28 -9.91 -14.02
N SER A 96 -1.94 -9.73 -12.88
CA SER A 96 -2.91 -10.69 -12.36
C SER A 96 -3.87 -10.09 -11.34
N GLU A 97 -5.15 -10.42 -11.46
CA GLU A 97 -6.20 -10.09 -10.48
C GLU A 97 -6.17 -10.98 -9.22
N ASP A 98 -5.43 -12.10 -9.24
CA ASP A 98 -5.25 -12.96 -8.05
C ASP A 98 -4.40 -12.24 -6.97
N PRO A 99 -4.96 -11.95 -5.78
CA PRO A 99 -4.24 -11.24 -4.71
C PRO A 99 -2.99 -11.95 -4.19
N GLU A 100 -2.88 -13.27 -4.36
CA GLU A 100 -1.66 -14.02 -4.00
C GLU A 100 -0.45 -13.54 -4.82
N GLN A 101 -0.68 -12.98 -6.01
CA GLN A 101 0.36 -12.41 -6.86
C GLN A 101 0.84 -11.04 -6.38
N TRP A 102 0.09 -10.37 -5.50
CA TRP A 102 0.37 -9.02 -4.99
C TRP A 102 1.25 -9.03 -3.74
N LEU A 103 1.20 -10.12 -2.96
CA LEU A 103 1.97 -10.31 -1.71
C LEU A 103 3.45 -9.92 -1.81
N PRO A 104 4.17 -10.17 -2.92
CA PRO A 104 5.55 -9.74 -3.03
C PRO A 104 5.76 -8.23 -2.83
N ALA A 105 4.81 -7.35 -3.14
CA ALA A 105 4.97 -5.90 -2.90
C ALA A 105 5.17 -5.59 -1.40
N GLY A 106 4.51 -6.34 -0.52
CA GLY A 106 4.75 -6.29 0.93
C GLY A 106 4.15 -5.08 1.62
N ASP A 107 3.13 -4.48 1.01
CA ASP A 107 2.31 -3.45 1.61
C ASP A 107 1.30 -4.10 2.55
N GLN A 108 0.93 -3.45 3.65
CA GLN A 108 0.10 -4.10 4.66
C GLN A 108 -1.39 -4.04 4.32
N VAL A 109 -1.82 -3.04 3.55
CA VAL A 109 -3.22 -2.83 3.16
C VAL A 109 -3.30 -2.55 1.67
N TYR A 110 -4.15 -3.28 0.96
CA TYR A 110 -4.48 -3.01 -0.43
C TYR A 110 -5.94 -2.60 -0.54
N VAL A 111 -6.19 -1.51 -1.25
CA VAL A 111 -7.52 -0.92 -1.36
C VAL A 111 -7.89 -0.60 -2.80
N ASP A 112 -9.14 -0.81 -3.19
CA ASP A 112 -9.70 -0.20 -4.40
C ASP A 112 -10.10 1.25 -4.08
N LEU A 113 -9.14 2.17 -4.16
CA LEU A 113 -9.32 3.59 -3.85
C LEU A 113 -8.31 4.45 -4.62
N ASP A 114 -8.72 5.63 -5.06
CA ASP A 114 -7.83 6.66 -5.61
C ASP A 114 -6.90 7.20 -4.51
N LEU A 115 -5.61 6.83 -4.57
CA LEU A 115 -4.60 7.24 -3.59
C LEU A 115 -3.88 8.55 -3.94
N SER A 116 -4.26 9.20 -5.04
CA SER A 116 -3.57 10.40 -5.56
C SER A 116 -3.48 11.51 -4.52
N VAL A 117 -2.47 12.37 -4.66
CA VAL A 117 -2.27 13.54 -3.79
C VAL A 117 -3.50 14.45 -3.78
N VAL A 118 -4.15 14.61 -4.94
CA VAL A 118 -5.37 15.41 -5.08
C VAL A 118 -6.52 14.78 -4.30
N ASN A 119 -6.66 13.46 -4.31
CA ASN A 119 -7.73 12.78 -3.61
C ASN A 119 -7.48 12.64 -2.11
N LEU A 120 -6.25 12.29 -1.72
CA LEU A 120 -5.83 12.03 -0.34
C LEU A 120 -4.69 12.97 0.08
N PRO A 121 -4.95 14.27 0.26
CA PRO A 121 -3.94 15.18 0.81
C PRO A 121 -3.48 14.69 2.20
N VAL A 122 -2.28 15.10 2.63
CA VAL A 122 -1.74 14.77 3.96
C VAL A 122 -2.74 15.15 5.06
N GLY A 123 -2.91 14.28 6.05
CA GLY A 123 -3.91 14.41 7.11
C GLY A 123 -5.29 13.83 6.76
N THR A 124 -5.50 13.34 5.54
CA THR A 124 -6.70 12.58 5.20
C THR A 124 -6.80 11.34 6.06
N ARG A 125 -7.98 11.06 6.62
CA ARG A 125 -8.25 9.85 7.38
C ARG A 125 -8.99 8.84 6.53
N LEU A 126 -8.52 7.60 6.57
CA LEU A 126 -9.16 6.43 6.00
C LEU A 126 -9.79 5.66 7.16
N GLU A 127 -11.11 5.59 7.18
CA GLU A 127 -11.88 4.75 8.10
C GLU A 127 -12.03 3.37 7.44
N LEU A 128 -11.47 2.32 8.04
CA LEU A 128 -11.52 0.94 7.53
C LEU A 128 -11.82 -0.01 8.70
N GLY A 129 -12.87 -0.83 8.57
CA GLY A 129 -13.38 -1.62 9.68
C GLY A 129 -13.67 -0.74 10.91
N THR A 130 -13.03 -1.03 12.03
CA THR A 130 -13.05 -0.18 13.23
C THR A 130 -11.80 0.66 13.43
N ALA A 131 -10.80 0.53 12.55
CA ALA A 131 -9.54 1.26 12.61
C ALA A 131 -9.60 2.57 11.79
N VAL A 132 -8.71 3.51 12.13
CA VAL A 132 -8.54 4.75 11.38
C VAL A 132 -7.06 4.96 11.09
N LEU A 133 -6.73 5.07 9.80
CA LEU A 133 -5.41 5.42 9.31
C LEU A 133 -5.38 6.88 8.86
N GLU A 134 -4.28 7.59 9.10
CA GLU A 134 -4.08 8.96 8.62
C GLU A 134 -2.92 9.00 7.62
N VAL A 135 -3.17 9.58 6.44
CA VAL A 135 -2.18 9.75 5.38
C VAL A 135 -1.10 10.74 5.83
N THR A 136 0.16 10.34 5.66
CA THR A 136 1.32 11.16 6.06
C THR A 136 2.00 11.82 4.86
N ASP A 137 2.94 12.71 5.14
CA ASP A 137 3.82 13.35 4.16
C ASP A 137 5.04 12.50 3.77
N GLU A 138 5.25 11.34 4.41
CA GLU A 138 6.37 10.46 4.09
C GLU A 138 6.15 9.72 2.75
N PRO A 139 7.09 9.84 1.80
CA PRO A 139 6.94 9.22 0.50
C PRO A 139 7.08 7.70 0.59
N HIS A 140 6.24 6.98 -0.15
CA HIS A 140 6.36 5.53 -0.35
C HIS A 140 6.85 5.24 -1.75
N THR A 141 8.14 4.96 -1.89
CA THR A 141 8.81 4.87 -3.20
C THR A 141 9.20 3.43 -3.56
N GLY A 142 9.32 3.18 -4.86
CA GLY A 142 9.84 1.91 -5.37
C GLY A 142 11.27 1.66 -4.86
N CYS A 143 11.61 0.39 -4.65
CA CYS A 143 12.95 0.00 -4.22
C CYS A 143 13.50 -1.12 -5.11
N LEU A 144 14.79 -1.44 -4.95
CA LEU A 144 15.44 -2.52 -5.70
C LEU A 144 14.68 -3.85 -5.62
N LYS A 145 14.13 -4.18 -4.44
CA LYS A 145 13.31 -5.37 -4.24
C LYS A 145 12.01 -5.35 -5.07
N PHE A 146 11.46 -4.18 -5.35
CA PHE A 146 10.26 -4.06 -6.20
C PHE A 146 10.60 -4.43 -7.65
N LYS A 147 11.74 -3.93 -8.17
CA LYS A 147 12.28 -4.32 -9.48
C LYS A 147 12.56 -5.81 -9.56
N ASP A 148 13.14 -6.41 -8.52
CA ASP A 148 13.45 -7.84 -8.51
C ASP A 148 12.19 -8.71 -8.47
N ARG A 149 11.03 -8.15 -8.05
CA ARG A 149 9.76 -8.87 -7.91
C ARG A 149 8.77 -8.65 -9.04
N PHE A 150 8.79 -7.48 -9.66
CA PHE A 150 7.82 -7.05 -10.69
C PHE A 150 8.49 -6.53 -11.97
N GLY A 151 9.81 -6.59 -12.06
CA GLY A 151 10.58 -6.15 -13.21
C GLY A 151 10.89 -4.65 -13.25
N LYS A 152 11.78 -4.30 -14.18
CA LYS A 152 12.15 -2.90 -14.46
C LYS A 152 10.97 -2.03 -14.92
N PRO A 153 10.10 -2.49 -15.84
CA PRO A 153 8.97 -1.67 -16.30
C PRO A 153 8.09 -1.20 -15.14
N ALA A 154 7.72 -2.12 -14.23
CA ALA A 154 6.93 -1.78 -13.05
C ALA A 154 7.64 -0.76 -12.14
N LEU A 155 8.95 -0.92 -11.89
CA LEU A 155 9.69 0.06 -11.07
C LEU A 155 9.69 1.45 -11.73
N PHE A 156 9.94 1.54 -13.04
CA PHE A 156 9.93 2.81 -13.75
C PHE A 156 8.55 3.45 -13.75
N TRP A 157 7.50 2.69 -14.02
CA TRP A 157 6.13 3.18 -14.03
C TRP A 157 5.70 3.76 -12.67
N VAL A 158 5.93 3.04 -11.56
CA VAL A 158 5.55 3.54 -10.22
C VAL A 158 6.46 4.65 -9.69
N SER A 159 7.55 4.96 -10.39
CA SER A 159 8.53 5.99 -10.02
C SER A 159 8.62 7.11 -11.06
N ASP A 160 7.75 7.10 -12.08
CA ASP A 160 7.71 8.11 -13.13
C ASP A 160 7.32 9.46 -12.55
N ALA A 161 8.09 10.50 -12.87
CA ALA A 161 7.92 11.84 -12.33
C ALA A 161 6.52 12.42 -12.61
N ASP A 162 5.95 12.13 -13.78
CA ASP A 162 4.63 12.61 -14.19
C ASP A 162 3.50 11.84 -13.47
N LEU A 163 3.78 10.63 -13.00
CA LEU A 163 2.84 9.75 -12.30
C LEU A 163 2.99 9.79 -10.78
N LEU A 164 4.04 10.42 -10.23
CA LEU A 164 4.23 10.58 -8.79
C LEU A 164 3.00 11.16 -8.06
N PRO A 165 2.26 12.14 -8.60
CA PRO A 165 1.04 12.64 -7.96
C PRO A 165 -0.06 11.59 -7.80
N LEU A 166 -0.06 10.51 -8.59
CA LEU A 166 -1.00 9.40 -8.48
C LEU A 166 -0.63 8.42 -7.36
N ARG A 167 0.60 8.49 -6.82
CA ARG A 167 1.10 7.60 -5.78
C ARG A 167 0.90 6.12 -6.14
N LEU A 168 1.27 5.74 -7.37
CA LEU A 168 1.10 4.37 -7.86
C LEU A 168 1.77 3.33 -6.97
N ARG A 169 2.96 3.63 -6.42
CA ARG A 169 3.60 2.73 -5.43
C ARG A 169 2.77 2.59 -4.15
N GLY A 170 1.96 3.57 -3.80
CA GLY A 170 1.17 3.62 -2.58
C GLY A 170 1.55 4.81 -1.68
N ILE A 171 1.09 4.76 -0.44
CA ILE A 171 1.29 5.81 0.58
C ILE A 171 1.78 5.24 1.90
N ASN A 172 2.41 6.09 2.71
CA ASN A 172 2.60 5.82 4.13
C ASN A 172 1.46 6.45 4.94
N ALA A 173 0.95 5.68 5.89
CA ALA A 173 -0.03 6.12 6.86
C ALA A 173 0.42 5.78 8.28
N ARG A 174 -0.21 6.44 9.25
CA ARG A 174 -0.11 6.12 10.67
C ARG A 174 -1.47 5.72 11.24
N VAL A 175 -1.47 4.89 12.27
CA VAL A 175 -2.68 4.53 12.99
C VAL A 175 -3.06 5.69 13.91
N VAL A 176 -4.28 6.21 13.78
CA VAL A 176 -4.84 7.26 14.65
C VAL A 176 -6.09 6.79 15.41
N GLY A 177 -6.68 5.66 15.00
CA GLY A 177 -7.68 4.91 15.75
C GLY A 177 -7.37 3.42 15.68
N GLU A 178 -7.20 2.79 16.83
CA GLU A 178 -6.96 1.34 16.92
C GLU A 178 -8.23 0.57 16.59
N GLY A 179 -8.09 -0.63 16.01
CA GLY A 179 -9.23 -1.42 15.61
C GLY A 179 -8.86 -2.67 14.84
N GLU A 180 -9.89 -3.32 14.30
CA GLU A 180 -9.80 -4.49 13.46
C GLU A 180 -10.36 -4.17 12.07
N VAL A 181 -9.75 -4.79 11.06
CA VAL A 181 -10.10 -4.62 9.65
C VAL A 181 -10.11 -5.99 9.02
N ALA A 182 -11.17 -6.31 8.29
CA ALA A 182 -11.29 -7.53 7.51
C ALA A 182 -11.14 -7.24 6.00
N GLU A 183 -10.73 -8.25 5.23
CA GLU A 183 -10.89 -8.20 3.78
C GLU A 183 -12.37 -8.04 3.44
N GLY A 184 -12.68 -7.15 2.48
CA GLY A 184 -14.03 -6.76 2.09
C GLY A 184 -14.62 -5.58 2.89
N ASP A 185 -13.96 -5.12 3.95
CA ASP A 185 -14.41 -3.91 4.66
C ASP A 185 -14.41 -2.69 3.74
N GLN A 186 -15.36 -1.79 3.96
CA GLN A 186 -15.37 -0.51 3.27
C GLN A 186 -14.28 0.41 3.80
N VAL A 187 -13.67 1.16 2.88
CA VAL A 187 -12.75 2.26 3.19
C VAL A 187 -13.48 3.57 2.94
N ARG A 188 -13.65 4.42 3.95
CA ARG A 188 -14.28 5.73 3.81
C ARG A 188 -13.26 6.85 3.99
N VAL A 189 -13.26 7.80 3.06
CA VAL A 189 -12.31 8.92 3.04
C VAL A 189 -12.86 10.12 3.79
N ARG A 190 -12.09 10.63 4.76
CA ARG A 190 -12.33 11.90 5.47
C ARG A 190 -11.17 12.85 5.23
N ARG A 191 -11.33 13.76 4.27
CA ARG A 191 -10.30 14.74 3.92
C ARG A 191 -10.23 15.85 4.98
N PRO A 192 -9.06 16.48 5.21
CA PRO A 192 -8.95 17.62 6.11
C PRO A 192 -9.88 18.76 5.67
N GLY A 193 -10.54 19.41 6.63
CA GLY A 193 -11.40 20.57 6.35
C GLY A 193 -12.79 20.26 5.78
N ALA A 194 -13.13 18.99 5.53
CA ALA A 194 -14.52 18.60 5.34
C ALA A 194 -15.23 18.64 6.70
N ALA A 195 -15.96 19.73 6.98
CA ALA A 195 -16.87 19.78 8.13
C ALA A 195 -17.89 18.63 8.01
N GLY A 196 -18.09 17.91 9.11
CA GLY A 196 -18.98 16.75 9.20
C GLY A 196 -20.45 17.07 8.98
#